data_AF-A0A1U7P4S8-F1
#
_entry.id   AF-A0A1U7P4S8-F1
#
_cell.length_a   1.000
_cell.length_b   1.000
_cell.length_c   1.000
_cell.angle_alpha   90.00
_cell.angle_beta   90.00
_cell.angle_gamma   90.00
#
_symmetry.space_group_name_H-M   'P 1'
#
loop_
_entity.id
_entity.type
_entity.pdbx_description
1 polymer ?
#
loop_
_entity_poly.entity_id
_entity_poly.type
_entity_poly.pdbx_seq_one_letter_code
_entity_poly.pdbx_strand_id
1 'polypeptide(L)'
;MTSIVAVQEFQGEARADSRHLAARMENKHKSLMSLIDDYAEDFSRLGHLRFEMETVKNSVGAANKSRHALLNEDQCYFLLTLVRNSDATVPMKRELVQAFGEYRRRVALAPAPILPTDPLELLELSLRGMKQTREEVRVLQATTAALEVRLDNTPIAMHPEMEATIYALCQELARVIPGGYSAAYRAFKSKFGEAGLPLAKYTSLPARRFPEGCGYLRGLIAQHSQDGRLIEARA
;
A
#
# COMPACT_ATOMS: atom_id res chain seq x y z
N MET A 1 17.99 2.41 34.82
CA MET A 1 17.21 1.15 34.74
C MET A 1 16.70 1.06 33.32
N THR A 2 17.17 0.09 32.55
CA THR A 2 16.85 -0.07 31.13
C THR A 2 15.42 -0.61 31.02
N SER A 3 14.47 0.22 30.59
CA SER A 3 13.08 -0.23 30.39
C SER A 3 13.05 -1.21 29.21
N ILE A 4 12.68 -2.47 29.47
CA ILE A 4 12.71 -3.59 28.51
C ILE A 4 11.44 -3.60 27.62
N VAL A 5 10.49 -2.70 27.85
CA VAL A 5 9.40 -2.45 26.91
C VAL A 5 9.92 -1.52 25.83
N ALA A 6 10.42 -2.11 24.73
CA ALA A 6 11.00 -1.38 23.62
C ALA A 6 9.92 -0.60 22.86
N VAL A 7 9.70 0.65 23.29
CA VAL A 7 9.05 1.68 22.48
C VAL A 7 10.09 2.15 21.48
N GLN A 8 9.82 1.92 20.21
CA GLN A 8 10.66 2.33 19.09
C GLN A 8 10.09 3.57 18.42
N GLU A 9 10.96 4.44 17.93
CA GLU A 9 10.53 5.56 17.10
C GLU A 9 10.26 5.06 15.68
N PHE A 10 9.06 5.34 15.19
CA PHE A 10 8.64 4.96 13.85
C PHE A 10 7.88 6.12 13.22
N GLN A 11 8.45 6.69 12.14
CA GLN A 11 7.90 7.87 11.45
C GLN A 11 7.62 9.07 12.39
N GLY A 12 8.51 9.30 13.37
CA GLY A 12 8.38 10.41 14.33
C GLY A 12 7.37 10.17 15.46
N GLU A 13 6.81 8.96 15.55
CA GLU A 13 5.89 8.56 16.62
C GLU A 13 6.47 7.38 17.41
N ALA A 14 6.31 7.41 18.74
CA ALA A 14 6.62 6.26 19.58
C ALA A 14 5.62 5.12 19.33
N ARG A 15 6.12 3.93 19.00
CA ARG A 15 5.32 2.73 18.82
C ARG A 15 5.89 1.53 19.56
N ALA A 16 5.03 0.63 20.02
CA ALA A 16 5.41 -0.62 20.67
C ALA A 16 5.12 -1.83 19.76
N ASP A 17 6.06 -2.77 19.72
CA ASP A 17 5.93 -4.03 18.98
C ASP A 17 5.10 -5.05 19.77
N SER A 18 4.04 -5.58 19.16
CA SER A 18 3.16 -6.56 19.80
C SER A 18 3.89 -7.85 20.24
N ARG A 19 5.01 -8.22 19.62
CA ARG A 19 5.85 -9.37 20.04
C ARG A 19 6.53 -9.11 21.37
N HIS A 20 7.12 -7.93 21.55
CA HIS A 20 7.77 -7.54 22.80
C HIS A 20 6.75 -7.43 23.94
N LEU A 21 5.56 -6.88 23.64
CA LEU A 21 4.45 -6.83 24.57
C LEU A 21 4.04 -8.25 25.01
N ALA A 22 3.83 -9.16 24.06
CA ALA A 22 3.45 -10.54 24.36
C ALA A 22 4.50 -11.30 25.19
N ALA A 23 5.79 -11.14 24.84
CA ALA A 23 6.89 -11.77 25.56
C ALA A 23 6.94 -11.32 27.04
N ARG A 24 6.70 -10.03 27.31
CA ARG A 24 6.68 -9.49 28.68
C ARG A 24 5.43 -9.84 29.47
N MET A 25 4.31 -10.10 28.79
CA MET A 25 3.08 -10.59 29.42
C MET A 25 3.10 -12.08 29.72
N GLU A 26 4.17 -12.80 29.33
CA GLU A 26 4.22 -14.27 29.31
C GLU A 26 3.00 -14.88 28.59
N ASN A 27 2.49 -14.15 27.59
CA ASN A 27 1.32 -14.53 26.83
C ASN A 27 1.74 -14.92 25.39
N LYS A 28 0.95 -15.78 24.76
CA LYS A 28 1.17 -16.12 23.36
C LYS A 28 0.91 -14.88 22.51
N HIS A 29 1.85 -14.54 21.65
CA HIS A 29 1.71 -13.44 20.68
C HIS A 29 0.42 -13.57 19.84
N LYS A 30 0.05 -14.80 19.48
CA LYS A 30 -1.22 -15.10 18.81
C LYS A 30 -2.45 -14.60 19.57
N SER A 31 -2.47 -14.71 20.89
CA SER A 31 -3.60 -14.21 21.72
C SER A 31 -3.71 -12.70 21.64
N LEU A 32 -2.58 -12.00 21.66
CA LEU A 32 -2.54 -10.54 21.55
C LEU A 32 -2.96 -10.07 20.16
N MET A 33 -2.50 -10.75 19.11
CA MET A 33 -2.92 -10.47 17.73
C MET A 33 -4.41 -10.73 17.51
N SER A 34 -4.99 -11.76 18.15
CA SER A 34 -6.43 -12.00 18.12
C SER A 34 -7.20 -10.83 18.72
N LEU A 35 -6.78 -10.32 19.88
CA LEU A 35 -7.42 -9.14 20.49
C LEU A 35 -7.35 -7.91 19.59
N ILE A 36 -6.23 -7.71 18.89
CA ILE A 36 -6.07 -6.59 17.95
C ILE A 36 -7.01 -6.78 16.74
N ASP A 37 -7.16 -8.00 16.24
CA ASP A 37 -8.07 -8.29 15.13
C ASP A 37 -9.55 -8.15 15.54
N ASP A 38 -9.92 -8.66 16.72
CA ASP A 38 -11.29 -8.64 17.25
C ASP A 38 -11.79 -7.19 17.46
N TYR A 39 -10.90 -6.28 17.85
CA TYR A 39 -11.20 -4.87 18.08
C TYR A 39 -10.56 -3.94 17.04
N ALA A 40 -10.27 -4.45 15.83
CA ALA A 40 -9.50 -3.71 14.82
C ALA A 40 -10.10 -2.35 14.45
N GLU A 41 -11.43 -2.23 14.44
CA GLU A 41 -12.12 -0.97 14.19
C GLU A 41 -11.81 0.07 15.28
N ASP A 42 -11.90 -0.31 16.56
CA ASP A 42 -11.60 0.57 17.69
C ASP A 42 -10.12 0.95 17.73
N PHE A 43 -9.21 0.02 17.44
CA PHE A 43 -7.79 0.32 17.28
C PHE A 43 -7.54 1.33 16.15
N SER A 44 -8.29 1.22 15.04
CA SER A 44 -8.17 2.13 13.90
C SER A 44 -8.72 3.52 14.18
N ARG A 45 -9.68 3.66 15.10
CA ARG A 45 -10.18 4.96 15.59
C ARG A 45 -9.14 5.72 16.41
N LEU A 46 -8.20 5.01 17.05
CA LEU A 46 -7.09 5.57 17.83
C LEU A 46 -5.82 5.83 17.00
N GLY A 47 -5.91 5.68 15.66
CA GLY A 47 -4.83 5.93 14.73
C GLY A 47 -4.63 4.78 13.74
N HIS A 48 -3.76 4.99 12.74
CA HIS A 48 -3.50 3.97 11.73
C HIS A 48 -2.87 2.72 12.36
N LEU A 49 -3.61 1.61 12.33
CA LEU A 49 -3.15 0.30 12.77
C LEU A 49 -2.14 -0.24 11.75
N ARG A 50 -0.88 -0.43 12.16
CA ARG A 50 0.21 -0.86 11.26
C ARG A 50 0.61 -2.28 11.57
N PHE A 51 0.73 -3.06 10.50
CA PHE A 51 1.21 -4.43 10.56
C PHE A 51 2.50 -4.58 9.75
N GLU A 52 3.41 -5.38 10.26
CA GLU A 52 4.63 -5.81 9.59
C GLU A 52 4.64 -7.32 9.46
N MET A 53 5.35 -7.81 8.44
CA MET A 53 5.49 -9.22 8.13
C MET A 53 6.95 -9.63 8.29
N GLU A 54 7.20 -10.61 9.16
CA GLU A 54 8.52 -11.19 9.38
C GLU A 54 8.57 -12.62 8.84
N THR A 55 9.72 -13.02 8.29
CA THR A 55 9.95 -14.42 7.92
C THR A 55 10.59 -15.15 9.09
N VAL A 56 9.85 -16.05 9.72
CA VAL A 56 10.28 -16.86 10.85
C VAL A 56 10.53 -18.29 10.37
N LYS A 57 11.70 -18.84 10.68
CA LYS A 57 11.97 -20.26 10.41
C LYS A 57 11.36 -21.12 11.51
N ASN A 58 10.60 -22.15 11.14
CA ASN A 58 10.15 -23.14 12.12
C ASN A 58 11.29 -24.10 12.51
N SER A 59 11.04 -24.96 13.50
CA SER A 59 11.99 -25.97 13.99
C SER A 59 12.46 -26.97 12.92
N VAL A 60 11.75 -27.06 11.79
CA VAL A 60 12.06 -27.93 10.63
C VAL A 60 12.74 -27.14 9.50
N GLY A 61 13.09 -25.87 9.72
CA GLY A 61 13.80 -25.01 8.77
C GLY A 61 12.92 -24.37 7.68
N ALA A 62 11.60 -24.61 7.69
CA ALA A 62 10.68 -24.00 6.74
C ALA A 62 10.40 -22.53 7.13
N ALA A 63 10.48 -21.65 6.13
CA ALA A 63 10.19 -20.23 6.27
C ALA A 63 8.67 -19.99 6.33
N ASN A 64 8.19 -19.49 7.46
CA ASN A 64 6.81 -19.06 7.67
C ASN A 64 6.76 -17.54 7.78
N LYS A 65 5.64 -16.93 7.38
CA LYS A 65 5.43 -15.50 7.58
C LYS A 65 4.66 -15.28 8.89
N SER A 66 5.19 -14.47 9.79
CA SER A 66 4.53 -14.04 11.02
C SER A 66 4.14 -12.56 10.90
N ARG A 67 2.92 -12.23 11.31
CA ARG A 67 2.38 -10.86 11.30
C ARG A 67 2.45 -10.28 12.71
N HIS A 68 3.08 -9.12 12.89
CA HIS A 68 3.05 -8.36 14.15
C HIS A 68 2.54 -6.94 13.93
N ALA A 69 2.15 -6.28 15.01
CA ALA A 69 1.57 -4.95 14.99
C ALA A 69 2.52 -3.94 15.65
N LEU A 70 2.60 -2.74 15.08
CA LEU A 70 3.29 -1.58 15.67
C LEU A 70 2.22 -0.60 16.17
N LEU A 71 1.97 -0.65 17.48
CA LEU A 71 0.91 0.10 18.14
C LEU A 71 1.41 1.44 18.63
N ASN A 72 0.67 2.52 18.39
CA ASN A 72 0.96 3.82 19.02
C ASN A 72 0.56 3.84 20.51
N GLU A 73 0.78 4.99 21.16
CA GLU A 73 0.50 5.15 22.59
C GLU A 73 -0.96 4.87 22.95
N ASP A 74 -1.92 5.49 22.25
CA ASP A 74 -3.35 5.36 22.54
C ASP A 74 -3.86 3.94 22.29
N GLN A 75 -3.41 3.32 21.20
CA GLN A 75 -3.68 1.91 20.89
C GLN A 75 -3.14 0.99 21.98
N CYS A 76 -1.92 1.26 22.48
CA CYS A 76 -1.37 0.52 23.61
C CYS A 76 -2.23 0.68 24.86
N TYR A 77 -2.67 1.89 25.20
CA TYR A 77 -3.53 2.12 26.36
C TYR A 77 -4.87 1.41 26.24
N PHE A 78 -5.50 1.44 25.07
CA PHE A 78 -6.71 0.67 24.81
C PHE A 78 -6.48 -0.84 24.96
N LEU A 79 -5.39 -1.36 24.40
CA LEU A 79 -5.00 -2.76 24.59
C LEU A 79 -4.87 -3.11 26.08
N LEU A 80 -4.29 -2.22 26.90
CA LEU A 80 -4.18 -2.45 28.35
C LEU A 80 -5.55 -2.56 29.05
N THR A 81 -6.62 -1.97 28.50
CA THR A 81 -7.98 -2.13 29.04
C THR A 81 -8.57 -3.51 28.75
N LEU A 82 -8.16 -4.13 27.64
CA LEU A 82 -8.66 -5.44 27.21
C LEU A 82 -7.89 -6.60 27.87
N VAL A 83 -6.60 -6.41 28.17
CA VAL A 83 -5.78 -7.47 28.80
C VAL A 83 -6.16 -7.62 30.28
N ARG A 84 -6.48 -8.85 30.70
CA ARG A 84 -6.76 -9.19 32.10
C ARG A 84 -5.56 -8.90 33.01
N ASN A 85 -5.82 -8.35 34.20
CA ASN A 85 -4.79 -8.16 35.22
C ASN A 85 -4.31 -9.51 35.78
N SER A 86 -3.00 -9.67 35.86
CA SER A 86 -2.29 -10.78 36.50
C SER A 86 -0.97 -10.25 37.08
N ASP A 87 -0.30 -11.07 37.90
CA ASP A 87 1.00 -10.69 38.50
C ASP A 87 2.08 -10.38 37.46
N ALA A 88 2.01 -11.01 36.28
CA ALA A 88 2.90 -10.71 35.15
C ALA A 88 2.46 -9.45 34.37
N THR A 89 1.14 -9.28 34.15
CA THR A 89 0.63 -8.19 33.30
C THR A 89 0.68 -6.83 34.01
N VAL A 90 0.44 -6.76 35.32
CA VAL A 90 0.40 -5.48 36.06
C VAL A 90 1.73 -4.72 36.01
N PRO A 91 2.90 -5.34 36.27
CA PRO A 91 4.20 -4.69 36.09
C PRO A 91 4.43 -4.21 34.66
N MET A 92 4.11 -5.04 33.66
CA MET A 92 4.25 -4.68 32.24
C MET A 92 3.41 -3.46 31.88
N LYS A 93 2.13 -3.40 32.29
CA LYS A 93 1.24 -2.25 32.08
C LYS A 93 1.86 -0.96 32.60
N ARG A 94 2.40 -1.00 33.82
CA ARG A 94 3.07 0.14 34.45
C ARG A 94 4.34 0.54 33.70
N GLU A 95 5.16 -0.42 33.29
CA GLU A 95 6.37 -0.15 32.49
C GLU A 95 6.03 0.49 31.14
N LEU A 96 4.95 0.04 30.47
CA LEU A 96 4.52 0.61 29.19
C LEU A 96 4.08 2.07 29.35
N VAL A 97 3.29 2.37 30.39
CA VAL A 97 2.89 3.75 30.71
C VAL A 97 4.11 4.63 31.01
N GLN A 98 5.09 4.10 31.76
CA GLN A 98 6.34 4.81 32.04
C GLN A 98 7.15 5.05 30.77
N ALA A 99 7.29 4.05 29.89
CA ALA A 99 8.07 4.14 28.66
C ALA A 99 7.52 5.22 27.72
N PHE A 100 6.21 5.25 27.48
CA PHE A 100 5.59 6.32 26.70
C PHE A 100 5.71 7.69 27.39
N GLY A 101 5.54 7.74 28.71
CA GLY A 101 5.71 8.98 29.48
C GLY A 101 7.14 9.52 29.42
N GLU A 102 8.15 8.64 29.46
CA GLU A 102 9.56 8.99 29.29
C GLU A 102 9.84 9.47 27.87
N TYR A 103 9.27 8.83 26.85
CA TYR A 103 9.37 9.29 25.47
C TYR A 103 8.78 10.70 25.31
N ARG A 104 7.56 10.95 25.81
CA ARG A 104 6.95 12.29 25.77
C ARG A 104 7.79 13.33 26.48
N ARG A 105 8.32 13.02 27.68
CA ARG A 105 9.23 13.92 28.40
C ARG A 105 10.49 14.18 27.59
N ARG A 106 11.12 13.15 27.01
CA ARG A 106 12.30 13.32 26.16
C ARG A 106 12.04 14.21 24.96
N VAL A 107 10.88 14.05 24.30
CA VAL A 107 10.48 14.91 23.17
C VAL A 107 10.19 16.34 23.63
N ALA A 108 9.52 16.52 24.78
CA ALA A 108 9.19 17.84 25.33
C ALA A 108 10.42 18.58 25.89
N LEU A 109 11.40 17.86 26.45
CA LEU A 109 12.67 18.38 26.91
C LEU A 109 13.71 18.49 25.80
N ALA A 110 13.43 17.99 24.60
CA ALA A 110 14.28 18.27 23.46
C ALA A 110 14.34 19.79 23.30
N PRO A 111 15.53 20.40 23.35
CA PRO A 111 15.64 21.85 23.20
C PRO A 111 14.95 22.22 21.89
N ALA A 112 14.08 23.23 21.93
CA ALA A 112 13.56 23.82 20.71
C ALA A 112 14.74 24.09 19.79
N PRO A 113 14.65 23.78 18.48
CA PRO A 113 15.75 24.03 17.57
C PRO A 113 16.18 25.47 17.75
N ILE A 114 17.44 25.67 18.17
CA ILE A 114 17.98 26.99 18.40
C ILE A 114 17.95 27.68 17.04
N LEU A 115 17.02 28.62 16.89
CA LEU A 115 16.96 29.40 15.67
C LEU A 115 18.18 30.33 15.65
N PRO A 116 18.94 30.35 14.55
CA PRO A 116 19.96 31.38 14.37
C PRO A 116 19.32 32.76 14.53
N THR A 117 19.98 33.62 15.30
CA THR A 117 19.53 35.02 15.48
C THR A 117 20.04 35.93 14.38
N ASP A 118 21.12 35.54 13.71
CA ASP A 118 21.63 36.23 12.53
C ASP A 118 20.68 36.00 11.33
N PRO A 119 20.21 37.06 10.64
CA PRO A 119 19.31 36.93 9.51
C PRO A 119 19.85 36.11 8.34
N LEU A 120 21.16 36.16 8.08
CA LEU A 120 21.79 35.38 7.00
C LEU A 120 21.83 33.89 7.35
N GLU A 121 22.20 33.55 8.59
CA GLU A 121 22.18 32.16 9.06
C GLU A 121 20.75 31.57 9.06
N LEU A 122 19.76 32.38 9.41
CA LEU A 122 18.35 31.97 9.36
C LEU A 122 17.88 31.69 7.92
N LEU A 123 18.30 32.52 6.96
CA LEU A 123 18.03 32.32 5.54
C LEU A 123 18.71 31.06 5.01
N GLU A 124 19.96 30.81 5.39
CA GLU A 124 20.68 29.58 5.03
C GLU A 124 20.00 28.32 5.56
N LEU A 125 19.56 28.35 6.83
CA LEU A 125 18.81 27.26 7.44
C LEU A 125 17.48 27.01 6.71
N SER A 126 16.75 28.08 6.39
CA SER A 126 15.49 27.99 5.64
C SER A 126 15.70 27.42 4.24
N LEU A 127 16.71 27.91 3.51
CA LEU A 127 17.08 27.40 2.19
C LEU A 127 17.49 25.93 2.23
N ARG A 128 18.20 25.49 3.28
CA ARG A 128 18.56 24.09 3.49
C ARG A 128 17.32 23.23 3.68
N GLY A 129 16.39 23.65 4.54
CA GLY A 129 15.12 22.95 4.75
C GLY A 129 14.32 22.83 3.46
N MET A 130 14.18 23.94 2.72
CA MET A 130 13.47 23.93 1.42
C MET A 130 14.13 23.00 0.40
N LYS A 131 15.46 22.94 0.34
CA LYS A 131 16.18 22.01 -0.54
C LYS A 131 15.95 20.55 -0.15
N GLN A 132 15.95 20.24 1.14
CA GLN A 132 15.66 18.90 1.64
C GLN A 132 14.24 18.47 1.33
N THR A 133 13.24 19.31 1.66
CA THR A 133 11.84 19.03 1.34
C THR A 133 11.63 18.86 -0.16
N ARG A 134 12.28 19.69 -0.99
CA ARG A 134 12.20 19.54 -2.46
C ARG A 134 12.75 18.19 -2.93
N GLU A 135 13.85 17.73 -2.34
CA GLU A 135 14.42 16.43 -2.70
C GLU A 135 13.56 15.27 -2.21
N GLU A 136 12.99 15.35 -1.00
CA GLU A 136 12.02 14.38 -0.49
C GLU A 136 10.79 14.27 -1.40
N VAL A 137 10.22 15.41 -1.81
CA VAL A 137 9.10 15.46 -2.77
C VAL A 137 9.51 14.82 -4.09
N ARG A 138 10.73 15.09 -4.59
CA ARG A 138 11.24 14.49 -5.83
C ARG A 138 11.35 12.96 -5.72
N VAL A 139 11.85 12.44 -4.60
CA VAL A 139 11.95 10.99 -4.36
C VAL A 139 10.55 10.36 -4.28
N LEU A 140 9.61 11.00 -3.59
CA LEU A 140 8.22 10.54 -3.54
C LEU A 140 7.55 10.56 -4.93
N GLN A 141 7.80 11.58 -5.74
CA GLN A 141 7.31 11.64 -7.12
C GLN A 141 7.91 10.53 -8.00
N ALA A 142 9.19 10.20 -7.83
CA ALA A 142 9.81 9.09 -8.55
C ALA A 142 9.24 7.73 -8.13
N THR A 143 8.99 7.52 -6.83
CA THR A 143 8.41 6.26 -6.34
C THR A 143 6.95 6.10 -6.77
N THR A 144 6.16 7.18 -6.74
CA THR A 144 4.77 7.17 -7.25
C THR A 144 4.72 6.88 -8.74
N ALA A 145 5.55 7.53 -9.56
CA ALA A 145 5.65 7.22 -10.99
C ALA A 145 6.03 5.75 -11.25
N ALA A 146 6.99 5.20 -10.48
CA ALA A 146 7.36 3.80 -10.60
C ALA A 146 6.22 2.84 -10.18
N LEU A 147 5.43 3.20 -9.17
CA LEU A 147 4.24 2.44 -8.75
C LEU A 147 3.12 2.51 -9.79
N GLU A 148 2.89 3.67 -10.40
CA GLU A 148 1.92 3.83 -11.49
C GLU A 148 2.27 2.94 -12.68
N VAL A 149 3.53 2.98 -13.14
CA VAL A 149 4.01 2.09 -14.20
C VAL A 149 3.83 0.62 -13.82
N ARG A 150 4.12 0.24 -12.57
CA ARG A 150 3.88 -1.14 -12.10
C ARG A 150 2.41 -1.49 -12.13
N LEU A 151 1.52 -0.62 -11.64
CA LEU A 151 0.07 -0.88 -11.64
C LEU A 151 -0.49 -1.02 -13.05
N ASP A 152 -0.01 -0.20 -13.99
CA ASP A 152 -0.46 -0.21 -15.38
C ASP A 152 0.01 -1.43 -16.17
N ASN A 153 0.99 -2.17 -15.63
CA ASN A 153 1.59 -3.36 -16.24
C ASN A 153 1.36 -4.64 -15.43
N THR A 154 0.81 -4.55 -14.21
CA THR A 154 0.50 -5.74 -13.41
C THR A 154 -0.80 -6.34 -13.93
N PRO A 155 -0.85 -7.63 -14.33
CA PRO A 155 -2.07 -8.30 -14.74
C PRO A 155 -2.95 -8.57 -13.52
N ILE A 156 -3.57 -7.52 -12.97
CA ILE A 156 -4.74 -7.65 -12.13
C ILE A 156 -5.84 -8.10 -13.08
N ALA A 157 -6.23 -9.37 -12.98
CA ALA A 157 -7.22 -9.96 -13.87
C ALA A 157 -8.44 -9.04 -13.99
N MET A 158 -8.78 -8.67 -15.22
CA MET A 158 -9.90 -7.79 -15.50
C MET A 158 -11.19 -8.39 -14.92
N HIS A 159 -12.06 -7.56 -14.30
CA HIS A 159 -13.36 -8.04 -13.82
C HIS A 159 -14.18 -8.60 -14.99
N PRO A 160 -14.99 -9.67 -14.79
CA PRO A 160 -15.76 -10.31 -15.86
C PRO A 160 -16.63 -9.34 -16.69
N GLU A 161 -17.18 -8.31 -16.06
CA GLU A 161 -18.00 -7.27 -16.73
C GLU A 161 -17.20 -6.43 -17.72
N MET A 162 -15.96 -6.07 -17.33
CA MET A 162 -15.05 -5.34 -18.21
C MET A 162 -14.65 -6.23 -19.39
N GLU A 163 -14.40 -7.53 -19.17
CA GLU A 163 -14.05 -8.48 -20.23
C GLU A 163 -15.14 -8.58 -21.27
N ALA A 164 -16.39 -8.73 -20.83
CA ALA A 164 -17.56 -8.75 -21.69
C ALA A 164 -17.66 -7.48 -22.55
N THR A 165 -17.33 -6.31 -21.98
CA THR A 165 -17.36 -5.03 -22.70
C THR A 165 -16.30 -4.96 -23.80
N ILE A 166 -15.05 -5.34 -23.50
CA ILE A 166 -13.97 -5.38 -24.52
C ILE A 166 -14.31 -6.39 -25.61
N TYR A 167 -14.83 -7.55 -25.23
CA TYR A 167 -15.25 -8.58 -26.18
C TYR A 167 -16.35 -8.07 -27.12
N ALA A 168 -17.38 -7.40 -26.59
CA ALA A 168 -18.45 -6.80 -27.38
C ALA A 168 -17.93 -5.74 -28.35
N LEU A 169 -17.05 -4.84 -27.91
CA LEU A 169 -16.43 -3.84 -28.77
C LEU A 169 -15.57 -4.47 -29.88
N CYS A 170 -14.84 -5.54 -29.58
CA CYS A 170 -14.09 -6.29 -30.61
C CYS A 170 -15.03 -6.96 -31.62
N GLN A 171 -16.20 -7.46 -31.20
CA GLN A 171 -17.21 -7.99 -32.11
C GLN A 171 -17.84 -6.90 -33.00
N GLU A 172 -18.08 -5.72 -32.46
CA GLU A 172 -18.54 -4.58 -33.26
C GLU A 172 -17.48 -4.16 -34.30
N LEU A 173 -16.23 -4.05 -33.88
CA LEU A 173 -15.10 -3.77 -34.78
C LEU A 173 -14.97 -4.84 -35.88
N ALA A 174 -15.20 -6.11 -35.54
CA ALA A 174 -15.17 -7.21 -36.50
C ALA A 174 -16.15 -7.06 -37.68
N ARG A 175 -17.24 -6.30 -37.50
CA ARG A 175 -18.24 -6.06 -38.56
C ARG A 175 -17.77 -5.02 -39.59
N VAL A 176 -16.83 -4.15 -39.22
CA VAL A 176 -16.39 -3.02 -40.04
C VAL A 176 -14.95 -3.16 -40.55
N ILE A 177 -14.11 -3.97 -39.90
CA ILE A 177 -12.70 -4.17 -40.27
C ILE A 177 -12.50 -5.37 -41.22
N PRO A 178 -11.66 -5.28 -42.26
CA PRO A 178 -11.27 -6.44 -43.06
C PRO A 178 -10.50 -7.46 -42.22
N GLY A 179 -10.82 -8.75 -42.38
CA GLY A 179 -10.24 -9.83 -41.57
C GLY A 179 -11.02 -10.15 -40.29
N GLY A 180 -12.13 -9.45 -40.05
CA GLY A 180 -13.12 -9.79 -39.02
C GLY A 180 -12.56 -9.81 -37.60
N TYR A 181 -13.11 -10.69 -36.76
CA TYR A 181 -12.79 -10.73 -35.33
C TYR A 181 -11.31 -11.04 -35.06
N SER A 182 -10.69 -11.90 -35.86
CA SER A 182 -9.27 -12.23 -35.71
C SER A 182 -8.35 -11.02 -35.93
N ALA A 183 -8.71 -10.13 -36.86
CA ALA A 183 -7.97 -8.90 -37.11
C ALA A 183 -8.15 -7.89 -35.97
N ALA A 184 -9.40 -7.67 -35.52
CA ALA A 184 -9.71 -6.84 -34.36
C ALA A 184 -8.97 -7.31 -33.09
N TYR A 185 -8.99 -8.62 -32.84
CA TYR A 185 -8.31 -9.23 -31.70
C TYR A 185 -6.79 -9.03 -31.75
N ARG A 186 -6.16 -9.27 -32.91
CA ARG A 186 -4.71 -9.05 -33.06
C ARG A 186 -4.32 -7.59 -32.90
N ALA A 187 -5.08 -6.67 -33.48
CA ALA A 187 -4.83 -5.23 -33.36
C ALA A 187 -4.88 -4.77 -31.90
N PHE A 188 -5.87 -5.25 -31.14
CA PHE A 188 -5.97 -4.97 -29.71
C PHE A 188 -4.79 -5.54 -28.92
N LYS A 189 -4.48 -6.83 -29.09
CA LYS A 189 -3.36 -7.47 -28.37
C LYS A 189 -2.01 -6.83 -28.69
N SER A 190 -1.80 -6.41 -29.93
CA SER A 190 -0.56 -5.75 -30.33
C SER A 190 -0.42 -4.35 -29.73
N LYS A 191 -1.53 -3.63 -29.53
CA LYS A 191 -1.53 -2.27 -28.97
C LYS A 191 -1.28 -2.27 -27.46
N PHE A 192 -1.86 -3.23 -26.75
CA PHE A 192 -1.81 -3.33 -25.29
C PHE A 192 -0.82 -4.38 -24.78
N GLY A 193 0.00 -4.95 -25.67
CA GLY A 193 1.11 -5.82 -25.31
C GLY A 193 2.28 -5.06 -24.65
N GLU A 194 3.12 -5.79 -23.93
CA GLU A 194 4.31 -5.24 -23.27
C GLU A 194 5.59 -5.79 -23.90
N ALA A 195 6.66 -4.99 -23.90
CA ALA A 195 8.00 -5.38 -24.37
C ALA A 195 8.03 -5.99 -25.80
N GLY A 196 7.13 -5.56 -26.69
CA GLY A 196 7.05 -6.07 -28.07
C GLY A 196 6.32 -7.40 -28.23
N LEU A 197 5.79 -7.97 -27.15
CA LEU A 197 4.95 -9.17 -27.17
C LEU A 197 3.47 -8.79 -27.11
N PRO A 198 2.60 -9.37 -27.95
CA PRO A 198 1.17 -9.12 -27.86
C PRO A 198 0.60 -9.64 -26.53
N LEU A 199 -0.40 -8.95 -26.00
CA LEU A 199 -1.13 -9.34 -24.78
C LEU A 199 -1.55 -10.81 -24.84
N ALA A 200 -1.52 -11.59 -23.74
CA ALA A 200 -1.87 -13.02 -23.81
C ALA A 200 -3.36 -13.26 -24.09
N LYS A 201 -4.23 -12.64 -23.28
CA LYS A 201 -5.71 -12.68 -23.35
C LYS A 201 -6.29 -11.31 -22.98
N TYR A 202 -7.58 -11.07 -23.25
CA TYR A 202 -8.25 -9.82 -22.80
C TYR A 202 -8.18 -9.63 -21.28
N THR A 203 -8.29 -10.74 -20.54
CA THR A 203 -8.19 -10.76 -19.07
C THR A 203 -6.85 -10.29 -18.53
N SER A 204 -5.82 -10.26 -19.37
CA SER A 204 -4.49 -9.78 -19.03
C SER A 204 -4.37 -8.26 -19.11
N LEU A 205 -5.38 -7.54 -19.63
CA LEU A 205 -5.37 -6.07 -19.63
C LEU A 205 -5.60 -5.57 -18.20
N PRO A 206 -4.70 -4.72 -17.66
CA PRO A 206 -4.86 -4.16 -16.33
C PRO A 206 -6.10 -3.26 -16.25
N ALA A 207 -6.88 -3.37 -15.17
CA ALA A 207 -8.16 -2.68 -15.01
C ALA A 207 -8.07 -1.15 -15.16
N ARG A 208 -6.94 -0.53 -14.79
CA ARG A 208 -6.70 0.91 -14.98
C ARG A 208 -6.63 1.34 -16.45
N ARG A 209 -6.24 0.43 -17.35
CA ARG A 209 -6.16 0.65 -18.80
C ARG A 209 -7.46 0.28 -19.52
N PHE A 210 -8.50 -0.15 -18.80
CA PHE A 210 -9.79 -0.48 -19.40
C PHE A 210 -10.43 0.70 -20.17
N PRO A 211 -10.45 1.96 -19.65
CA PRO A 211 -10.97 3.10 -20.41
C PRO A 211 -10.17 3.36 -21.70
N GLU A 212 -8.83 3.21 -21.65
CA GLU A 212 -7.94 3.34 -22.81
C GLU A 212 -8.26 2.26 -23.86
N GLY A 213 -8.45 1.00 -23.43
CA GLY A 213 -8.87 -0.12 -24.27
C GLY A 213 -10.19 0.13 -24.99
N CYS A 214 -11.19 0.61 -24.26
CA CYS A 214 -12.50 0.95 -24.82
C CYS A 214 -12.40 2.11 -25.82
N GLY A 215 -11.65 3.15 -25.48
CA GLY A 215 -11.43 4.31 -26.35
C GLY A 215 -10.75 3.93 -27.67
N TYR A 216 -9.72 3.09 -27.61
CA TYR A 216 -9.01 2.60 -28.78
C TYR A 216 -9.94 1.82 -29.74
N LEU A 217 -10.72 0.87 -29.22
CA LEU A 217 -11.66 0.08 -30.04
C LEU A 217 -12.75 0.96 -30.66
N ARG A 218 -13.35 1.88 -29.89
CA ARG A 218 -14.35 2.82 -30.41
C ARG A 218 -13.76 3.73 -31.49
N GLY A 219 -12.53 4.18 -31.33
CA GLY A 219 -11.81 4.96 -32.34
C GLY A 219 -11.65 4.21 -33.65
N LEU A 220 -11.22 2.95 -33.59
CA LEU A 220 -11.11 2.08 -34.78
C LEU A 220 -12.46 1.80 -35.44
N ILE A 221 -13.52 1.58 -34.65
CA ILE A 221 -14.88 1.40 -35.16
C ILE A 221 -15.32 2.65 -35.93
N ALA A 222 -15.13 3.84 -35.35
CA ALA A 222 -15.50 5.09 -36.00
C ALA A 222 -14.73 5.32 -37.31
N GLN A 223 -13.41 5.07 -37.32
CA GLN A 223 -12.56 5.20 -38.51
C GLN A 223 -13.03 4.26 -39.64
N HIS A 224 -13.19 2.97 -39.35
CA HIS A 224 -13.61 2.00 -40.37
C HIS A 224 -15.08 2.11 -40.78
N SER A 225 -15.94 2.66 -39.90
CA SER A 225 -17.33 2.95 -40.24
C SER A 225 -17.47 4.19 -41.13
N GLN A 226 -16.55 5.16 -41.05
CA GLN A 226 -16.52 6.32 -41.95
C GLN A 226 -15.90 5.99 -43.33
N ASP A 227 -14.97 5.03 -43.38
CA ASP A 227 -14.31 4.57 -44.61
C ASP A 227 -15.19 3.67 -45.53
N GLY A 228 -16.49 3.52 -45.25
CA GLY A 228 -17.46 3.00 -46.21
C GLY A 228 -17.28 1.53 -46.63
N ARG A 229 -16.89 0.63 -45.72
CA ARG A 229 -16.96 -0.83 -45.95
C ARG A 229 -17.98 -1.50 -45.04
N LEU A 230 -19.25 -1.41 -45.42
CA LEU A 230 -20.24 -2.43 -45.04
C LEU A 230 -19.87 -3.70 -45.80
N ILE A 231 -19.09 -4.59 -45.18
CA ILE A 231 -18.86 -5.92 -45.71
C ILE A 231 -20.14 -6.72 -45.44
N GLU A 232 -20.92 -6.94 -46.49
CA GLU A 232 -22.10 -7.80 -46.47
C GLU A 232 -21.77 -9.17 -45.88
N ALA A 233 -22.58 -9.58 -44.90
CA ALA A 233 -22.52 -10.88 -44.27
C ALA A 233 -22.68 -11.99 -45.33
N ARG A 234 -21.68 -12.87 -45.45
CA ARG A 234 -21.86 -14.14 -46.16
C ARG A 234 -22.63 -15.11 -45.27
N ALA A 235 -23.78 -15.53 -45.79
CA ALA A 235 -24.60 -16.66 -45.32
C ALA A 235 -23.84 -17.99 -45.34
#